data_AF-A0A0D0DAN8-F1
#
_entry.id   AF-A0A0D0DAN8-F1
#
_cell.length_a   1.000
_cell.length_b   1.000
_cell.length_c   1.000
_cell.angle_alpha   90.00
_cell.angle_beta   90.00
_cell.angle_gamma   90.00
#
_symmetry.space_group_name_H-M   'P 1'
#
loop_
_entity.id
_entity.type
_entity.pdbx_description
1 polymer ?
#
loop_
_entity_poly.entity_id
_entity_poly.type
_entity_poly.pdbx_seq_one_letter_code
_entity_poly.pdbx_strand_id
1 'polypeptide(L)'
;IKKVIEEEHGEKPRDREMIAKYQWAVNKVMAGLTQEEMKEADRLAKEWRKAKPPAEVQAKTASQKGEKYLREFAEEMWRQCEMRVAVLTAWNDGSRQTMTTQ
;
A
#
# COMPACT_ATOMS: atom_id res chain seq x y z
N ILE A 1 10.00 13.72 5.38
CA ILE A 1 8.67 13.41 5.96
C ILE A 1 8.77 12.85 7.38
N LYS A 2 9.21 11.61 7.62
CA LYS A 2 9.30 11.05 9.00
C LYS A 2 10.07 11.96 9.97
N LYS A 3 11.28 12.35 9.57
CA LYS A 3 12.12 13.29 10.32
C LYS A 3 11.42 14.64 10.61
N VAL A 4 10.65 15.17 9.66
CA VAL A 4 9.88 16.42 9.83
C VAL A 4 8.76 16.26 10.87
N ILE A 5 8.10 15.10 10.90
CA ILE A 5 7.06 14.81 11.90
C ILE A 5 7.70 14.56 13.28
N GLU A 6 8.80 13.84 13.34
CA GLU A 6 9.56 13.60 14.58
C GLU A 6 10.07 14.91 15.19
N GLU A 7 10.66 15.80 14.38
CA GLU A 7 11.24 17.06 14.86
C GLU A 7 10.19 18.07 15.31
N GLU A 8 9.05 18.17 14.62
CA GLU A 8 8.04 19.19 14.94
C GLU A 8 6.89 18.72 15.82
N HIS A 9 6.66 17.41 15.87
CA HIS A 9 5.57 16.84 16.64
C HIS A 9 6.01 15.82 17.69
N GLY A 10 7.31 15.48 17.75
CA GLY A 10 7.85 14.55 18.74
C GLY A 10 7.38 13.10 18.55
N GLU A 11 6.70 12.80 17.46
CA GLU A 11 6.09 11.48 17.21
C GLU A 11 7.15 10.48 16.78
N LYS A 12 7.17 9.30 17.40
CA LYS A 12 8.17 8.29 17.06
C LYS A 12 7.80 7.57 15.76
N PRO A 13 8.81 7.10 15.01
CA PRO A 13 8.55 6.36 13.79
C PRO A 13 7.80 5.06 14.11
N ARG A 14 6.64 4.88 13.46
CA ARG A 14 5.67 3.75 13.53
C ARG A 14 4.45 3.96 14.44
N ASP A 15 4.31 5.10 15.12
CA ASP A 15 3.08 5.39 15.87
C ASP A 15 1.89 5.65 14.92
N ARG A 16 0.67 5.29 15.36
CA ARG A 16 -0.56 5.53 14.56
C ARG A 16 -0.73 7.02 14.23
N GLU A 17 -0.30 7.89 15.12
CA GLU A 17 -0.37 9.35 14.98
C GLU A 17 0.55 9.88 13.87
N MET A 18 1.60 9.14 13.48
CA MET A 18 2.42 9.46 12.31
C MET A 18 1.61 9.44 11.01
N ILE A 19 0.63 8.53 10.88
CA ILE A 19 -0.20 8.45 9.67
C ILE A 19 -1.10 9.68 9.57
N ALA A 20 -1.67 10.13 10.70
CA ALA A 20 -2.51 11.31 10.74
C ALA A 20 -1.74 12.58 10.33
N LYS A 21 -0.46 12.68 10.71
CA LYS A 21 0.41 13.85 10.43
C LYS A 21 1.14 13.78 9.08
N TYR A 22 1.00 12.68 8.35
CA TYR A 22 1.72 12.46 7.10
C TYR A 22 1.39 13.51 6.04
N GLN A 23 0.10 13.79 5.82
CA GLN A 23 -0.33 14.76 4.81
C GLN A 23 0.17 16.17 5.11
N TRP A 24 0.12 16.57 6.38
CA TRP A 24 0.68 17.86 6.82
C TRP A 24 2.17 17.97 6.50
N ALA A 25 2.96 16.94 6.84
CA ALA A 25 4.40 16.96 6.61
C ALA A 25 4.75 16.94 5.11
N VAL A 26 3.94 16.27 4.28
CA VAL A 26 4.09 16.34 2.82
C VAL A 26 3.84 17.75 2.34
N ASN A 27 2.74 18.38 2.73
CA ASN A 27 2.44 19.77 2.33
C ASN A 27 3.53 20.75 2.75
N LYS A 28 4.07 20.57 3.96
CA LYS A 28 5.17 21.40 4.46
C LYS A 28 6.45 21.25 3.64
N VAL A 29 6.85 20.01 3.34
CA VAL A 29 8.02 19.78 2.47
C VAL A 29 7.78 20.38 1.09
N MET A 30 6.61 20.16 0.50
CA MET A 30 6.27 20.67 -0.83
C MET A 30 6.27 22.20 -0.89
N ALA A 31 5.81 22.88 0.18
CA ALA A 31 5.82 24.34 0.25
C ALA A 31 7.24 24.95 0.29
N GLY A 32 8.25 24.17 0.68
CA GLY A 32 9.65 24.59 0.71
C GLY A 32 10.44 24.29 -0.57
N LEU A 33 9.85 23.58 -1.54
CA LEU A 33 10.53 23.21 -2.79
C LEU A 33 10.50 24.35 -3.81
N THR A 34 11.60 24.50 -4.53
CA THR A 34 11.68 25.33 -5.73
C THR A 34 10.87 24.71 -6.88
N GLN A 35 10.61 25.50 -7.93
CA GLN A 35 9.83 25.03 -9.07
C GLN A 35 10.53 23.86 -9.80
N GLU A 36 11.86 23.89 -9.87
CA GLU A 36 12.69 22.84 -10.46
C GLU A 36 12.62 21.55 -9.63
N GLU A 37 12.73 21.65 -8.30
CA GLU A 37 12.59 20.50 -7.40
C GLU A 37 11.18 19.91 -7.44
N MET A 38 10.16 20.75 -7.58
CA MET A 38 8.77 20.33 -7.74
C MET A 38 8.57 19.50 -9.02
N LYS A 39 9.16 19.94 -10.14
CA LYS A 39 9.11 19.20 -11.41
C LYS A 39 9.83 17.85 -11.31
N GLU A 40 10.98 17.81 -10.64
CA GLU A 40 11.72 16.57 -10.43
C GLU A 40 10.96 15.61 -9.50
N ALA A 41 10.35 16.13 -8.43
CA ALA A 41 9.50 15.35 -7.54
C ALA A 41 8.29 14.74 -8.29
N ASP A 42 7.64 15.51 -9.17
CA ASP A 42 6.54 14.98 -10.01
C ASP A 42 7.03 13.92 -11.01
N ARG A 43 8.21 14.12 -11.62
CA ARG A 43 8.85 13.11 -12.49
C ARG A 43 9.08 11.80 -11.74
N LEU A 44 9.69 11.88 -10.56
CA LEU A 44 9.94 10.73 -9.69
C LEU A 44 8.64 10.06 -9.23
N ALA A 45 7.62 10.84 -8.84
CA ALA A 45 6.33 10.28 -8.46
C ALA A 45 5.66 9.49 -9.59
N LYS A 46 5.77 9.98 -10.84
CA LYS A 46 5.29 9.26 -12.03
C LYS A 46 6.09 7.98 -12.29
N GLU A 47 7.39 8.01 -12.09
CA GLU A 47 8.26 6.83 -12.21
C GLU A 47 7.90 5.77 -11.16
N TRP A 48 7.76 6.18 -9.90
CA TRP A 48 7.40 5.32 -8.78
C TRP A 48 6.00 4.73 -8.93
N ARG A 49 5.05 5.48 -9.52
CA ARG A 49 3.70 4.96 -9.81
C ARG A 49 3.74 3.81 -10.84
N LYS A 50 4.69 3.84 -11.78
CA LYS A 50 4.87 2.78 -12.77
C LYS A 50 5.65 1.59 -12.21
N ALA A 51 6.54 1.85 -11.25
CA ALA A 51 7.28 0.80 -10.56
C ALA A 51 6.32 -0.04 -9.70
N LYS A 52 6.39 -1.37 -9.86
CA LYS A 52 5.68 -2.27 -8.95
C LYS A 52 6.37 -2.25 -7.59
N PRO A 53 5.64 -2.41 -6.48
CA PRO A 53 6.26 -2.60 -5.17
C PRO A 53 7.25 -3.79 -5.20
N PRO A 54 8.27 -3.84 -4.33
CA PRO A 54 9.17 -4.99 -4.26
C PRO A 54 8.40 -6.31 -4.09
N ALA A 55 8.89 -7.39 -4.67
CA ALA A 55 8.21 -8.69 -4.65
C ALA A 55 7.89 -9.17 -3.23
N GLU A 56 8.79 -8.95 -2.27
CA GLU A 56 8.57 -9.27 -0.86
C GLU A 56 7.39 -8.48 -0.25
N VAL A 57 7.28 -7.19 -0.58
CA VAL A 57 6.17 -6.34 -0.13
C VAL A 57 4.85 -6.79 -0.75
N GLN A 58 4.88 -7.18 -2.04
CA GLN A 58 3.71 -7.75 -2.71
C GLN A 58 3.28 -9.06 -2.05
N ALA A 59 4.21 -9.99 -1.84
CA ALA A 59 3.94 -11.29 -1.21
C ALA A 59 3.39 -11.13 0.21
N LYS A 60 4.02 -10.27 1.03
CA LYS A 60 3.54 -9.97 2.39
C LYS A 60 2.16 -9.35 2.38
N THR A 61 1.90 -8.40 1.48
CA THR A 61 0.58 -7.75 1.38
C THR A 61 -0.49 -8.75 0.93
N ALA A 62 -0.17 -9.61 -0.05
CA ALA A 62 -1.08 -10.63 -0.54
C ALA A 62 -1.37 -11.69 0.52
N SER A 63 -0.37 -12.12 1.31
CA SER A 63 -0.58 -13.04 2.44
C SER A 63 -1.43 -12.40 3.55
N GLN A 64 -1.20 -11.13 3.90
CA GLN A 64 -1.90 -10.48 5.01
C GLN A 64 -3.31 -10.00 4.67
N LYS A 65 -3.55 -9.61 3.41
CA LYS A 65 -4.77 -8.90 3.00
C LYS A 65 -5.47 -9.54 1.81
N GLY A 66 -4.82 -10.46 1.10
CA GLY A 66 -5.34 -11.04 -0.14
C GLY A 66 -6.66 -11.77 0.09
N GLU A 67 -6.74 -12.65 1.10
CA GLU A 67 -7.99 -13.38 1.38
C GLU A 67 -9.16 -12.43 1.66
N LYS A 68 -8.96 -11.42 2.50
CA LYS A 68 -10.00 -10.43 2.82
C LYS A 68 -10.47 -9.71 1.56
N TYR A 69 -9.55 -9.25 0.72
CA TYR A 69 -9.88 -8.56 -0.54
C TYR A 69 -10.65 -9.46 -1.50
N LEU A 70 -10.25 -10.72 -1.64
CA LEU A 70 -10.89 -11.68 -2.53
C LEU A 70 -12.32 -11.99 -2.08
N ARG A 71 -12.55 -12.07 -0.76
CA ARG A 71 -13.87 -12.25 -0.17
C ARG A 71 -14.78 -11.05 -0.44
N GLU A 72 -14.31 -9.84 -0.13
CA GLU A 72 -15.06 -8.61 -0.38
C GLU A 72 -15.38 -8.44 -1.87
N PHE A 73 -14.45 -8.80 -2.75
CA PHE A 73 -14.67 -8.80 -4.20
C PHE A 73 -15.77 -9.80 -4.62
N ALA A 74 -15.71 -11.04 -4.12
CA ALA A 74 -16.71 -12.05 -4.43
C ALA A 74 -18.11 -11.66 -3.92
N GLU A 75 -18.19 -11.07 -2.73
CA GLU A 75 -19.44 -10.55 -2.15
C GLU A 75 -20.02 -9.42 -3.01
N GLU A 76 -19.19 -8.48 -3.47
CA GLU A 76 -19.66 -7.38 -4.31
C GLU A 76 -20.11 -7.86 -5.70
N MET A 77 -19.40 -8.82 -6.30
CA MET A 77 -19.79 -9.44 -7.57
C MET A 77 -21.14 -10.17 -7.46
N TRP A 78 -21.40 -10.83 -6.33
CA TRP A 78 -22.71 -11.40 -6.07
C TRP A 78 -23.78 -10.32 -5.91
N ARG A 79 -23.51 -9.29 -5.11
CA ARG A 79 -24.46 -8.23 -4.80
C ARG A 79 -24.88 -7.41 -6.02
N GLN A 80 -23.93 -7.06 -6.88
CA GLN A 80 -24.16 -6.14 -7.99
C GLN A 80 -24.45 -6.84 -9.31
N CYS A 81 -23.89 -8.04 -9.51
CA CYS A 81 -23.90 -8.70 -10.80
C CYS A 81 -24.53 -10.10 -10.73
N GLU A 82 -25.05 -10.53 -9.57
CA GLU A 82 -25.55 -11.89 -9.33
C GLU A 82 -24.56 -12.98 -9.74
N MET A 83 -23.27 -12.64 -9.75
CA MET A 83 -22.21 -13.51 -10.25
C MET A 83 -21.54 -14.24 -9.10
N ARG A 84 -21.38 -15.56 -9.26
CA ARG A 84 -20.59 -16.37 -8.34
C ARG A 84 -19.14 -16.38 -8.80
N VAL A 85 -18.23 -16.01 -7.90
CA VAL A 85 -16.78 -16.02 -8.14
C VAL A 85 -16.15 -17.05 -7.20
N ALA A 86 -15.40 -18.00 -7.76
CA ALA A 86 -14.53 -18.89 -7.02
C ALA A 86 -13.08 -18.44 -7.22
N VAL A 87 -12.31 -18.31 -6.14
CA VAL A 87 -10.91 -17.87 -6.21
C VAL A 87 -10.00 -18.97 -5.70
N LEU A 88 -9.19 -19.53 -6.60
CA LEU A 88 -8.11 -20.44 -6.24
C LEU A 88 -6.87 -19.62 -5.89
N THR A 89 -6.42 -19.73 -4.64
CA THR A 89 -5.17 -19.11 -4.22
C THR A 89 -4.08 -20.17 -4.10
N ALA A 90 -2.89 -19.86 -4.61
CA ALA A 90 -1.71 -20.68 -4.48
C ALA A 90 -0.55 -19.77 -4.08
N TRP A 91 0.12 -20.12 -2.99
CA TRP A 91 1.28 -19.38 -2.49
C TRP A 91 2.42 -20.38 -2.37
N ASN A 92 3.57 -20.08 -2.96
CA ASN A 92 4.79 -20.85 -2.71
C ASN A 92 5.47 -20.23 -1.48
N ASP A 93 5.19 -20.78 -0.31
CA ASP A 93 5.78 -20.33 0.96
C ASP A 93 7.17 -20.99 1.23
N GLY A 94 7.75 -21.66 0.23
CA GLY A 94 8.98 -22.44 0.38
C GLY A 94 8.78 -23.74 1.16
N SER A 95 7.62 -23.94 1.77
CA SER A 95 7.17 -25.21 2.31
C SER A 95 6.35 -25.92 1.23
N ARG A 96 6.61 -27.21 1.00
CA ARG A 96 5.73 -28.01 0.13
C ARG A 96 4.45 -28.31 0.90
N GLN A 97 3.55 -27.35 1.02
CA GLN A 97 2.17 -27.65 1.39
C GLN A 97 1.22 -27.34 0.23
N THR A 98 0.49 -28.37 -0.15
CA THR A 98 -0.44 -28.38 -1.27
C THR A 98 -1.67 -27.53 -0.99
N MET A 99 -2.13 -26.83 -2.03
CA MET A 99 -3.29 -25.96 -2.07
C MET A 99 -4.52 -26.57 -1.36
N THR A 100 -5.13 -25.82 -0.44
CA THR A 100 -6.47 -26.10 0.07
C THR A 100 -7.48 -25.17 -0.59
N THR A 101 -8.53 -25.76 -1.14
CA THR A 101 -9.72 -25.10 -1.69
C THR A 101 -10.65 -24.71 -0.53
N GLN A 102 -11.07 -23.44 -0.47
CA GLN A 102 -12.23 -22.98 0.32
C GLN A 102 -13.38 -22.67 -0.62
#